data_AF-W1YQL7-F1
#
_entry.id   AF-W1YQL7-F1
#
_cell.length_a   1.000
_cell.length_b   1.000
_cell.length_c   1.000
_cell.angle_alpha   90.00
_cell.angle_beta   90.00
_cell.angle_gamma   90.00
#
_symmetry.space_group_name_H-M   'P 1'
#
loop_
_entity.id
_entity.type
_entity.pdbx_description
1 polymer ?
#
loop_
_entity_poly.entity_id
_entity_poly.type
_entity_poly.pdbx_seq_one_letter_code
_entity_poly.pdbx_strand_id
1 'polypeptide(L)' 'RVGGHQPVPVDVRVISATHCNLEEDMRQGQFRRDLFYRLSILRLQLPPLRERVADILPLAESFLKVSLAALSAP' A
#
# COMPACT_ATOMS: atom_id res chain seq x y z
N ARG A 1 6.50 19.70 -10.89
CA ARG A 1 7.81 20.35 -11.17
C ARG A 1 8.16 21.23 -9.98
N VAL A 2 9.39 21.20 -9.49
CA VAL A 2 9.85 22.13 -8.43
C VAL A 2 10.41 23.38 -9.12
N GLY A 3 9.99 24.58 -8.70
CA GLY A 3 10.40 25.86 -9.28
C GLY A 3 9.48 26.45 -10.37
N GLY A 4 8.36 25.80 -10.70
CA GLY A 4 7.34 26.38 -11.58
C GLY A 4 6.41 27.32 -10.82
N HIS A 5 6.09 28.48 -11.40
CA HIS A 5 5.23 29.49 -10.76
C HIS A 5 3.73 29.28 -11.03
N GLN A 6 3.37 28.45 -12.01
CA GLN A 6 1.98 28.20 -12.37
C GLN A 6 1.52 26.83 -11.82
N PRO A 7 0.42 26.77 -11.06
CA PRO A 7 -0.15 25.51 -10.62
C PRO A 7 -0.71 24.74 -11.83
N VAL A 8 -0.55 23.42 -11.82
CA VAL A 8 -1.13 22.53 -12.84
C VAL A 8 -2.36 21.85 -12.23
N PRO A 9 -3.56 22.01 -12.80
CA PRO A 9 -4.73 21.29 -12.34
C PRO A 9 -4.55 19.79 -12.57
N VAL A 10 -4.91 18.99 -11.57
CA VAL A 10 -4.83 17.53 -11.65
C VAL A 10 -6.12 16.92 -11.12
N ASP A 11 -6.56 15.85 -11.76
CA ASP A 11 -7.60 14.94 -11.27
C ASP A 11 -6.94 13.58 -11.02
N VAL A 12 -6.80 13.23 -9.75
CA VAL A 12 -6.01 12.05 -9.33
C VAL A 12 -6.68 11.34 -8.17
N ARG A 13 -6.63 10.01 -8.21
CA ARG A 13 -6.95 9.16 -7.07
C ARG A 13 -5.68 8.84 -6.30
N VAL A 14 -5.67 9.15 -5.01
CA VAL A 14 -4.54 8.85 -4.11
C VAL A 14 -4.81 7.55 -3.37
N ILE A 15 -3.86 6.60 -3.44
CA ILE A 15 -3.82 5.37 -2.64
C ILE A 15 -2.46 5.34 -1.94
N SER A 16 -2.48 5.19 -0.61
CA SER A 16 -1.27 5.13 0.21
C SER A 16 -1.23 3.84 1.03
N ALA A 17 -0.04 3.32 1.28
CA ALA A 17 0.19 2.18 2.16
C ALA A 17 1.42 2.45 3.04
N THR A 18 1.41 1.93 4.27
CA THR A 18 2.51 2.07 5.22
C THR A 18 2.52 0.89 6.17
N HIS A 19 3.72 0.50 6.62
CA HIS A 19 3.90 -0.48 7.69
C HIS A 19 4.06 0.21 9.07
N CYS A 20 4.27 1.53 9.09
CA CYS A 20 4.45 2.31 10.31
C CYS A 20 3.10 2.62 10.98
N ASN A 21 3.12 2.79 12.29
CA ASN A 21 1.97 3.28 13.03
C ASN A 21 1.89 4.81 12.92
N LEU A 22 1.16 5.31 11.92
CA LEU A 22 1.03 6.75 11.68
C LEU A 22 0.35 7.51 12.83
N GLU A 23 -0.42 6.85 13.70
CA GLU A 23 -1.01 7.52 14.86
C GLU A 23 0.06 7.83 15.91
N GLU A 24 1.01 6.91 16.09
CA GLU A 24 2.17 7.13 16.95
C GLU A 24 3.12 8.17 16.34
N ASP A 25 3.44 8.05 15.05
CA ASP A 25 4.30 9.02 14.36
C ASP A 25 3.70 10.43 14.40
N MET A 26 2.36 10.54 14.32
CA MET A 26 1.64 11.79 14.48
C MET A 26 1.77 12.34 15.91
N ARG A 27 1.66 11.49 16.94
CA ARG A 27 1.87 11.90 18.34
C ARG A 27 3.30 12.38 18.60
N GLN A 28 4.28 11.78 17.94
CA GLN A 28 5.70 12.13 18.05
C GLN A 28 6.11 13.34 17.17
N GLY A 29 5.18 13.91 16.40
CA GLY A 29 5.47 15.04 15.51
C GLY A 29 6.26 14.67 14.25
N GLN A 30 6.45 13.38 13.99
CA GLN A 30 7.13 12.86 12.81
C GLN A 30 6.20 12.80 11.59
N PHE A 31 4.88 12.80 11.82
CA PHE A 31 3.89 12.81 10.75
C PHE A 31 2.88 13.95 10.88
N ARG A 32 2.56 14.55 9.74
CA ARG A 32 1.64 15.67 9.66
C ARG A 32 0.19 15.25 9.94
N ARG A 33 -0.42 15.86 10.95
CA ARG A 33 -1.80 15.62 11.38
C ARG A 33 -2.82 15.83 10.24
N ASP A 34 -2.67 16.90 9.47
CA ASP A 34 -3.60 17.24 8.39
C ASP A 34 -3.57 16.22 7.25
N LEU A 35 -2.38 15.73 6.89
CA LEU A 35 -2.21 14.68 5.89
C LEU A 35 -2.78 13.34 6.38
N PHE A 36 -2.59 13.02 7.67
CA PHE A 36 -3.13 11.80 8.27
C PHE A 36 -4.64 11.69 8.08
N TYR A 37 -5.37 12.75 8.43
CA TYR A 37 -6.84 12.74 8.32
C TYR A 37 -7.33 12.75 6.87
N ARG A 38 -6.57 13.33 5.93
CA ARG A 38 -6.92 13.25 4.49
C ARG A 38 -6.73 11.85 3.91
N LEU A 39 -5.67 11.14 4.31
CA LEU A 39 -5.40 9.78 3.82
C LEU A 39 -6.25 8.72 4.54
N SER A 40 -6.60 8.94 5.81
CA SER A 40 -7.20 7.91 6.67
C SER A 40 -8.73 7.85 6.60
N ILE A 41 -9.37 8.42 5.58
CA ILE A 41 -10.84 8.36 5.40
C ILE A 41 -11.31 6.91 5.25
N LEU A 42 -10.57 6.11 4.47
CA LEU A 42 -10.79 4.67 4.33
C LEU A 42 -9.47 3.96 4.63
N ARG A 43 -9.44 3.20 5.72
CA ARG A 43 -8.27 2.41 6.11
C ARG A 43 -8.56 0.92 5.95
N LEU A 44 -7.75 0.26 5.11
CA LEU A 44 -7.78 -1.19 4.94
C LEU A 44 -6.60 -1.79 5.70
N GLN A 45 -6.90 -2.56 6.74
CA GLN A 45 -5.88 -3.33 7.45
C GLN A 45 -5.64 -4.64 6.70
N LEU A 46 -4.39 -4.89 6.34
CA LEU A 46 -3.99 -6.13 5.70
C LEU A 46 -3.40 -7.08 6.75
N PRO A 47 -4.16 -8.07 7.25
CA PRO A 47 -3.60 -9.03 8.20
C PRO A 47 -2.45 -9.82 7.56
N PRO A 48 -1.39 -10.14 8.33
CA PRO A 48 -0.26 -10.93 7.87
C PRO A 48 -0.71 -12.35 7.50
N LEU A 49 0.05 -13.04 6.65
CA LEU A 49 -0.33 -14.36 6.12
C LEU A 49 -0.63 -15.41 7.22
N ARG A 50 0.05 -15.33 8.37
CA ARG A 50 -0.17 -16.19 9.55
C ARG A 50 -1.59 -16.08 10.15
N GLU A 51 -2.30 -14.97 9.91
CA GLU A 51 -3.69 -14.76 10.37
C GLU A 51 -4.72 -15.15 9.29
N ARG A 52 -4.26 -15.51 8.08
CA ARG A 52 -5.07 -15.86 6.91
C ARG A 52 -4.54 -17.15 6.26
N VAL A 53 -4.36 -18.19 7.07
CA VAL A 53 -3.73 -19.47 6.67
C VAL A 53 -4.43 -20.12 5.47
N ALA A 54 -5.75 -19.94 5.33
CA ALA A 54 -6.52 -20.44 4.19
C ALA A 54 -6.06 -19.86 2.84
N ASP A 55 -5.43 -18.68 2.84
CA ASP A 55 -4.91 -18.04 1.62
C ASP A 55 -3.59 -18.70 1.16
N ILE A 56 -2.92 -19.50 1.99
CA ILE A 56 -1.58 -20.05 1.68
C ILE A 56 -1.61 -20.96 0.45
N LEU A 57 -2.49 -21.97 0.43
CA LEU A 57 -2.57 -22.93 -0.67
C LEU A 57 -2.93 -22.26 -2.01
N PRO A 58 -4.00 -21.46 -2.14
CA PRO A 58 -4.35 -20.83 -3.41
C PRO A 58 -3.27 -19.83 -3.88
N LEU A 59 -2.60 -19.12 -2.96
CA LEU A 59 -1.47 -18.26 -3.33
C LEU A 59 -0.28 -19.07 -3.84
N ALA A 60 0.08 -20.16 -3.18
CA ALA A 60 1.20 -21.02 -3.59
C ALA A 60 0.97 -21.64 -4.97
N GLU A 61 -0.23 -22.17 -5.23
CA GLU A 61 -0.62 -22.72 -6.54
C GLU A 61 -0.55 -21.65 -7.64
N SER A 62 -1.09 -20.46 -7.35
CA SER A 62 -1.04 -19.33 -8.28
C SER A 62 0.41 -18.91 -8.59
N PHE A 63 1.26 -18.80 -7.57
CA PHE A 63 2.66 -18.42 -7.78
C PHE A 63 3.45 -19.48 -8.52
N LEU A 64 3.25 -20.77 -8.23
CA LEU A 64 3.87 -21.86 -8.98
C LEU A 64 3.52 -21.77 -10.47
N LYS A 65 2.24 -21.57 -10.80
CA LYS A 65 1.78 -21.42 -12.19
C LYS A 65 2.44 -20.24 -12.89
N VAL A 66 2.49 -19.08 -12.24
CA VAL A 66 3.11 -17.86 -12.78
C VAL A 66 4.62 -18.06 -12.99
N SER A 67 5.30 -18.68 -12.02
CA SER A 67 6.74 -18.93 -12.10
C SER A 67 7.09 -19.93 -13.21
N LEU A 68 6.34 -21.02 -13.38
CA LEU A 68 6.55 -21.98 -14.46
C LEU A 68 6.39 -21.32 -15.84
N ALA A 69 5.34 -20.50 -16.00
CA ALA A 69 5.11 -19.76 -17.24
C ALA A 69 6.25 -18.77 -17.57
N ALA A 70 6.84 -18.14 -16.55
CA ALA A 70 7.96 -17.21 -16.73
C ALA A 70 9.29 -17.90 -17.06
N LEU A 71 9.44 -19.18 -16.71
CA LEU A 71 10.68 -19.95 -16.91
C LEU A 71 10.77 -20.61 -18.28
N SER A 72 9.74 -20.51 -19.14
CA SER A 72 9.63 -21.31 -20.38
C SER A 72 9.93 -22.80 -20.14
N ALA A 73 9.61 -23.29 -18.94
CA ALA A 73 9.56 -24.71 -18.69
C ALA A 73 8.32 -25.25 -19.44
N PRO A 74 8.43 -26.38 -20.16
CA PRO A 74 7.30 -26.94 -20.89
C PRO A 74 6.09 -27.22 -19.98
#